data_AF-A0AAW0DDD5-F1
#
_entry.id   AF-A0AAW0DDD5-F1
#
_cell.length_a   1.000
_cell.length_b   1.000
_cell.length_c   1.000
_cell.angle_alpha   90.00
_cell.angle_beta   90.00
_cell.angle_gamma   90.00
#
_symmetry.space_group_name_H-M   'P 1'
#
loop_
_entity.id
_entity.type
_entity.pdbx_description
1 polymer ?
#
loop_
_entity_poly.entity_id
_entity_poly.type
_entity_poly.pdbx_seq_one_letter_code
_entity_poly.pdbx_strand_id
1 'polypeptide(L)'
;MSPTVHYHCPCLSEPTPTPPPPHLASSSHSFHPLHSLFFCVECDIVRCNRCVSVEVSGYYCPNCLFEVPSASVRAEKNRCARNCFMCPNCRNTVSPDPAKSGGGRILALPTDTNGETQYVLYCTHCRWDSAELGIVFEKPTRLAAQLQQSEDCAPDSLEFGRLEEHLEPIVQPKASAASVRSGRGTDEDLSVYHSRVDIASASRLGTGGGDADVEYMRHLEDVSEVANLEQRWLSSWATSLQTADLKLLRIPLHSKRTKRCPSCTHMLIKPEQNTQSESVQYKIKLMAANYLPSITAALPHQQDADIELAKRALCKLPVTATANDNSGAVGGMHTGKSYPFQLALTNPLYDPIRVRLSVQRIHAPAVSSDEPGKSRRPPFAVSLPSTSFSVAALAEEWEYDLDDEVASDGAFALDHDDLGVTGHESKEVQGKTKVGVLEKKGNTTIVGGEIVIGKEARGNVKFNMLVSFTYRDDAEVNGDNTMPNAAATSPLPETKTFAFYTVVDLGAIIPRELAEASAVL
;
A
#
# COMPACT_ATOMS: atom_id res chain seq x y z
N MET A 1 -10.33 11.62 17.68
CA MET A 1 -9.62 10.59 16.88
C MET A 1 -10.33 9.27 17.13
N SER A 2 -10.64 8.52 16.08
CA SER A 2 -11.24 7.19 16.25
C SER A 2 -10.21 6.20 16.81
N PRO A 3 -10.62 5.26 17.67
CA PRO A 3 -9.74 4.18 18.11
C PRO A 3 -9.25 3.35 16.92
N THR A 4 -8.00 2.89 16.97
CA THR A 4 -7.38 2.10 15.89
C THR A 4 -6.64 0.89 16.45
N VAL A 5 -6.57 -0.18 15.65
CA VAL A 5 -5.85 -1.41 16.00
C VAL A 5 -4.82 -1.72 14.92
N HIS A 6 -3.59 -1.95 15.33
CA HIS A 6 -2.48 -2.34 14.45
C HIS A 6 -1.88 -3.66 14.91
N TYR A 7 -1.25 -4.38 13.99
CA TYR A 7 -0.67 -5.70 14.20
C TYR A 7 0.85 -5.59 14.17
N HIS A 8 1.52 -6.30 15.07
CA HIS A 8 2.97 -6.30 15.18
C HIS A 8 3.60 -7.28 14.18
N CYS A 9 4.58 -6.80 13.42
CA CYS A 9 5.44 -7.65 12.61
C CYS A 9 6.83 -7.72 13.27
N PRO A 10 7.34 -8.93 13.64
CA PRO A 10 8.66 -9.08 14.24
C PRO A 10 9.82 -8.84 13.26
N CYS A 11 9.56 -8.67 11.96
CA CYS A 11 10.59 -8.38 10.95
C CYS A 11 11.82 -9.31 11.05
N LEU A 12 13.03 -8.75 10.94
CA LEU A 12 14.32 -9.46 11.04
C LEU A 12 14.92 -9.39 12.46
N SER A 13 14.25 -8.79 13.45
CA SER A 13 14.73 -8.94 14.82
C SER A 13 14.63 -10.41 15.17
N GLU A 14 15.71 -10.98 15.71
CA GLU A 14 15.67 -12.26 16.43
C GLU A 14 14.42 -12.31 17.30
N PRO A 15 13.80 -13.49 17.50
CA PRO A 15 12.50 -13.64 18.14
C PRO A 15 12.59 -13.25 19.62
N THR A 16 12.73 -11.96 19.89
CA THR A 16 12.37 -11.37 21.15
C THR A 16 10.85 -11.37 21.11
N PRO A 17 10.20 -12.21 21.93
CA PRO A 17 8.77 -12.47 21.84
C PRO A 17 7.95 -11.30 22.39
N THR A 18 8.55 -10.12 22.54
CA THR A 18 7.95 -8.96 23.19
C THR A 18 8.06 -7.76 22.27
N PRO A 19 6.92 -7.22 21.79
CA PRO A 19 6.93 -6.02 20.97
C PRO A 19 7.49 -4.83 21.75
N PRO A 20 8.09 -3.85 21.06
CA PRO A 20 8.53 -2.61 21.69
C PRO A 20 7.34 -1.84 22.30
N PRO A 21 7.58 -0.95 23.28
CA PRO A 21 6.53 -0.11 23.85
C PRO A 21 5.88 0.78 22.78
N PRO A 22 4.54 0.77 22.64
CA PRO A 22 3.83 1.41 21.52
C PRO A 22 3.79 2.95 21.62
N HIS A 23 4.20 3.51 22.76
CA HIS A 23 4.27 4.95 22.98
C HIS A 23 5.52 5.58 22.36
N LEU A 24 6.54 4.78 22.02
CA LEU A 24 7.77 5.29 21.43
C LEU A 24 7.58 5.54 19.94
N ALA A 25 7.96 6.72 19.44
CA ALA A 25 7.88 7.04 18.01
C ALA A 25 8.68 6.05 17.14
N SER A 26 9.81 5.54 17.64
CA SER A 26 10.64 4.52 16.98
C SER A 26 9.90 3.20 16.74
N SER A 27 8.93 2.85 17.60
CA SER A 27 8.16 1.60 17.51
C SER A 27 7.08 1.61 16.43
N SER A 28 6.69 2.79 15.93
CA SER A 28 5.62 2.95 14.93
C SER A 28 5.83 2.07 13.68
N HIS A 29 7.08 1.83 13.30
CA HIS A 29 7.44 1.06 12.13
C HIS A 29 7.23 -0.46 12.27
N SER A 30 7.04 -0.96 13.49
CA SER A 30 6.78 -2.37 13.78
C SER A 30 5.29 -2.72 13.75
N PHE A 31 4.42 -1.72 13.68
CA PHE A 31 2.97 -1.87 13.75
C PHE A 31 2.32 -1.48 12.43
N HIS A 32 1.46 -2.35 11.91
CA HIS A 32 0.86 -2.20 10.59
C HIS A 32 -0.62 -2.55 10.59
N PRO A 33 -1.43 -1.97 9.69
CA PRO A 33 -2.82 -2.40 9.54
C PRO A 33 -2.89 -3.80 8.92
N LEU A 34 -3.91 -4.58 9.30
CA LEU A 34 -4.06 -5.98 8.91
C LEU A 34 -4.00 -6.21 7.39
N HIS A 35 -4.67 -5.36 6.61
CA HIS A 35 -4.75 -5.46 5.15
C HIS A 35 -3.39 -5.27 4.45
N SER A 36 -2.38 -4.74 5.14
CA SER A 36 -1.04 -4.52 4.58
C SER A 36 -0.06 -5.67 4.88
N LEU A 37 -0.48 -6.64 5.68
CA LEU A 37 0.34 -7.74 6.17
C LEU A 37 0.11 -9.04 5.39
N PHE A 38 1.10 -9.91 5.44
CA PHE A 38 1.11 -11.25 4.85
C PHE A 38 1.26 -12.30 5.95
N PHE A 39 0.76 -13.50 5.69
CA PHE A 39 0.89 -14.64 6.61
C PHE A 39 1.71 -15.73 5.94
N CYS A 40 2.81 -16.14 6.58
CA CYS A 40 3.66 -17.21 6.06
C CYS A 40 3.25 -18.54 6.70
N VAL A 41 2.56 -19.38 5.94
CA VAL A 41 2.07 -20.70 6.41
C VAL A 41 3.18 -21.70 6.77
N GLU A 42 4.38 -21.54 6.24
CA GLU A 42 5.52 -22.41 6.59
C GLU A 42 6.23 -21.99 7.89
N CYS A 43 6.14 -20.72 8.27
CA CYS A 43 6.82 -20.18 9.44
C CYS A 43 5.87 -19.82 10.57
N ASP A 44 4.56 -19.85 10.33
CA ASP A 44 3.52 -19.43 11.26
C ASP A 44 3.70 -17.99 11.78
N ILE A 45 4.28 -17.12 10.96
CA ILE A 45 4.67 -15.74 11.32
C ILE A 45 4.08 -14.73 10.33
N VAL A 46 3.65 -13.59 10.88
CA VAL A 46 3.17 -12.42 10.15
C VAL A 46 4.34 -11.61 9.57
N ARG A 47 4.23 -11.20 8.30
CA ARG A 47 5.26 -10.43 7.57
C ARG A 47 4.67 -9.15 7.00
N CYS A 48 5.44 -8.05 7.01
CA CYS A 48 5.02 -6.76 6.46
C CYS A 48 5.78 -6.41 5.18
N ASN A 49 5.32 -5.38 4.48
CA ASN A 49 5.96 -4.87 3.26
C ASN A 49 7.43 -4.41 3.43
N ARG A 50 7.91 -4.24 4.66
CA ARG A 50 9.30 -3.86 4.93
C ARG A 50 10.25 -5.05 5.04
N CYS A 51 9.79 -6.18 5.59
CA CYS A 51 10.65 -7.34 5.80
C CYS A 51 10.57 -8.38 4.68
N VAL A 52 9.52 -8.38 3.87
CA VAL A 52 9.40 -9.30 2.73
C VAL A 52 10.44 -8.98 1.67
N SER A 53 11.03 -10.01 1.07
CA SER A 53 11.87 -9.83 -0.11
C SER A 53 10.97 -9.63 -1.34
N VAL A 54 11.32 -8.64 -2.15
CA VAL A 54 10.57 -8.25 -3.34
C VAL A 54 11.39 -8.60 -4.57
N GLU A 55 10.79 -9.41 -5.44
CA GLU A 55 11.37 -9.81 -6.72
C GLU A 55 10.53 -9.25 -7.86
N VAL A 56 11.17 -8.88 -8.97
CA VAL A 56 10.47 -8.49 -10.18
C VAL A 56 10.06 -9.75 -10.94
N SER A 57 8.76 -9.97 -11.07
CA SER A 57 8.21 -11.12 -11.80
C SER A 57 8.09 -10.88 -13.30
N GLY A 58 7.92 -9.62 -13.70
CA GLY A 58 7.69 -9.24 -15.09
C GLY A 58 7.52 -7.73 -15.23
N TYR A 59 7.53 -7.25 -16.47
CA TYR A 59 7.40 -5.84 -16.80
C TYR A 59 6.18 -5.66 -17.70
N TYR A 60 5.48 -4.54 -17.57
CA TYR A 60 4.34 -4.23 -18.44
C TYR A 60 4.27 -2.74 -18.71
N CYS A 61 3.63 -2.37 -19.82
CA CYS A 61 3.34 -0.98 -20.11
C CYS A 61 1.99 -0.59 -19.49
N PRO A 62 1.91 0.47 -18.67
CA PRO A 62 0.65 0.87 -18.03
C PRO A 62 -0.40 1.39 -19.01
N ASN A 63 0.01 1.91 -20.17
CA ASN A 63 -0.92 2.40 -21.20
C ASN A 63 -1.33 1.29 -22.16
N CYS A 64 -0.34 0.55 -22.64
CA CYS A 64 -0.61 -0.45 -23.65
C CYS A 64 -1.17 -1.76 -23.03
N LEU A 65 -0.96 -2.02 -21.73
CA LEU A 65 -1.43 -3.19 -20.95
C LEU A 65 -0.92 -4.58 -21.38
N PHE A 66 0.25 -4.65 -22.01
CA PHE A 66 0.91 -5.93 -22.29
C PHE A 66 2.18 -6.09 -21.48
N GLU A 67 2.45 -7.35 -21.15
CA GLU A 67 3.71 -7.80 -20.59
C GLU A 67 4.84 -7.69 -21.64
N VAL A 68 6.02 -7.28 -21.17
CA VAL A 68 7.21 -7.05 -21.99
C VAL A 68 8.32 -8.00 -21.53
N PRO A 69 8.90 -8.83 -22.42
CA PRO A 69 10.00 -9.72 -22.07
C PRO A 69 11.23 -8.97 -21.56
N SER A 70 11.93 -9.53 -20.57
CA SER A 70 13.11 -8.90 -19.94
C SER A 70 14.25 -8.59 -20.93
N ALA A 71 14.36 -9.33 -22.04
CA ALA A 71 15.33 -9.02 -23.10
C ALA A 71 15.01 -7.68 -23.78
N SER A 72 13.74 -7.47 -24.16
CA SER A 72 13.26 -6.21 -24.74
C SER A 72 13.35 -5.06 -23.74
N VAL A 73 13.06 -5.30 -22.46
CA VAL A 73 13.19 -4.28 -21.40
C VAL A 73 14.61 -3.73 -21.32
N ARG A 74 15.62 -4.60 -21.41
CA ARG A 74 17.04 -4.17 -21.43
C ARG A 74 17.39 -3.42 -22.71
N ALA A 75 16.97 -3.92 -23.87
CA ALA A 75 17.24 -3.27 -25.16
C ALA A 75 16.61 -1.88 -25.25
N GLU A 76 15.39 -1.73 -24.72
CA GLU A 76 14.58 -0.52 -24.81
C GLU A 76 14.70 0.39 -23.56
N LYS A 77 15.75 0.18 -22.74
CA LYS A 77 16.08 1.01 -21.57
C LYS A 77 14.88 1.21 -20.62
N ASN A 78 14.16 0.14 -20.30
CA ASN A 78 12.95 0.12 -19.45
C ASN A 78 11.77 0.98 -19.98
N ARG A 79 11.72 1.23 -21.30
CA ARG A 79 10.62 1.95 -21.94
C ARG A 79 9.77 1.03 -22.81
N CYS A 80 8.55 1.47 -23.12
CA CYS A 80 7.70 0.75 -24.05
C CYS A 80 8.30 0.77 -25.46
N ALA A 81 8.48 -0.42 -26.06
CA ALA A 81 8.92 -0.59 -27.45
C ALA A 81 7.84 -0.19 -28.48
N ARG A 82 6.59 -0.05 -28.04
CA ARG A 82 5.48 0.40 -28.88
C ARG A 82 5.41 1.92 -28.92
N ASN A 83 4.55 2.46 -29.79
CA ASN A 83 4.28 3.90 -29.95
C ASN A 83 3.49 4.51 -28.77
N CYS A 84 3.90 4.18 -27.54
CA CYS A 84 3.34 4.60 -26.25
C CYS A 84 4.25 5.73 -25.71
N PHE A 85 3.83 7.00 -25.82
CA PHE A 85 4.63 8.19 -25.46
C PHE A 85 3.95 9.06 -24.40
N MET A 86 4.77 9.82 -23.67
CA MET A 86 4.34 10.81 -22.68
C MET A 86 4.48 12.22 -23.23
N CYS A 87 3.47 13.06 -23.02
CA CYS A 87 3.53 14.48 -23.32
C CYS A 87 4.66 15.14 -22.53
N PRO A 88 5.57 15.90 -23.16
CA PRO A 88 6.64 16.60 -22.44
C PRO A 88 6.08 17.64 -21.46
N ASN A 89 4.92 18.24 -21.74
CA ASN A 89 4.37 19.33 -20.94
C ASN A 89 3.63 18.86 -19.68
N CYS A 90 2.74 17.88 -19.82
CA CYS A 90 1.83 17.45 -18.76
C CYS A 90 1.90 15.95 -18.40
N ARG A 91 2.77 15.19 -19.07
CA ARG A 91 3.02 13.74 -18.83
C ARG A 91 1.85 12.81 -19.12
N ASN A 92 0.72 13.34 -19.59
CA ASN A 92 -0.37 12.50 -20.06
C ASN A 92 0.05 11.74 -21.33
N THR A 93 -0.53 10.56 -21.55
CA THR A 93 -0.29 9.79 -22.78
C THR A 93 -0.70 10.61 -24.01
N VAL A 94 0.15 10.63 -25.03
CA VAL A 94 -0.16 11.24 -26.33
C VAL A 94 -0.61 10.19 -27.34
N SER A 95 -1.49 10.59 -28.26
CA SER A 95 -2.01 9.73 -29.33
C SER A 95 -1.68 10.32 -30.70
N PRO A 96 -1.44 9.49 -31.72
CA PRO A 96 -1.29 9.96 -33.09
C PRO A 96 -2.62 10.51 -33.62
N ASP A 97 -2.60 11.69 -34.21
CA ASP A 97 -3.70 12.35 -34.91
C ASP A 97 -3.24 12.68 -36.35
N PRO A 98 -4.04 12.43 -37.40
CA PRO A 98 -3.73 12.94 -38.73
C PRO A 98 -3.56 14.46 -38.72
N ALA A 99 -2.44 14.93 -39.25
CA ALA A 99 -2.16 16.34 -39.44
C ALA A 99 -3.21 16.94 -40.38
N LYS A 100 -4.04 17.85 -39.86
CA LYS A 100 -5.00 18.59 -40.68
C LYS A 100 -4.26 19.66 -41.45
N SER A 101 -4.23 19.55 -42.79
CA SER A 101 -3.63 20.53 -43.71
C SER A 101 -4.37 21.88 -43.79
N GLY A 102 -5.13 22.28 -42.76
CA GLY A 102 -5.95 23.48 -42.81
C GLY A 102 -6.45 23.92 -41.44
N GLY A 103 -5.79 24.94 -40.88
CA GLY A 103 -6.22 25.57 -39.64
C GLY A 103 -5.13 26.38 -38.94
N GLY A 104 -4.69 27.46 -39.58
CA GLY A 104 -3.99 28.62 -38.98
C GLY A 104 -2.94 28.38 -37.90
N ARG A 105 -1.66 28.46 -38.30
CA ARG A 105 -0.48 29.03 -37.58
C ARG A 105 0.86 28.31 -37.82
N ILE A 106 0.96 27.38 -38.77
CA ILE A 106 2.25 26.74 -39.11
C ILE A 106 2.68 27.16 -40.51
N LEU A 107 3.89 27.71 -40.61
CA LEU A 107 4.62 27.93 -41.85
C LEU A 107 4.64 26.63 -42.65
N ALA A 108 4.17 26.67 -43.90
CA ALA A 108 4.08 25.52 -44.78
C ALA A 108 5.38 24.70 -44.77
N LEU A 109 5.34 23.52 -44.13
CA LEU A 109 6.34 22.48 -44.41
C LEU A 109 6.15 22.03 -45.86
N PRO A 110 7.22 21.60 -46.55
CA PRO A 110 7.12 21.18 -47.94
C PRO A 110 6.15 20.00 -48.02
N THR A 111 5.05 20.20 -48.70
CA THR A 111 4.14 19.14 -49.09
C THR A 111 4.94 18.17 -49.96
N ASP A 112 5.22 16.97 -49.45
CA ASP A 112 5.65 15.89 -50.32
C ASP A 112 4.56 15.68 -51.38
N THR A 113 5.01 15.58 -52.62
CA THR A 113 4.23 15.62 -53.86
C THR A 113 3.22 14.46 -54.04
N ASN A 114 3.00 13.63 -53.02
CA ASN A 114 2.24 12.39 -53.12
C ASN A 114 0.90 12.35 -52.36
N GLY A 115 0.50 13.42 -51.66
CA GLY A 115 -0.82 13.47 -51.01
C GLY A 115 -1.01 12.44 -49.87
N GLU A 116 0.08 11.95 -49.27
CA GLU A 116 0.03 11.06 -48.10
C GLU A 116 -0.23 11.86 -46.82
N THR A 117 -1.18 11.39 -46.00
CA THR A 117 -1.56 12.02 -44.73
C THR A 117 -0.43 11.90 -43.71
N GLN A 118 0.15 13.02 -43.31
CA GLN A 118 1.12 13.09 -42.23
C GLN A 118 0.43 12.93 -40.85
N TYR A 119 1.14 12.40 -39.87
CA TYR A 119 0.67 12.19 -38.51
C TYR A 119 1.47 13.03 -37.52
N VAL A 120 0.79 13.57 -36.52
CA VAL A 120 1.36 14.31 -35.39
C VAL A 120 0.93 13.64 -34.08
N LEU A 121 1.71 13.78 -33.02
CA LEU A 121 1.31 13.33 -31.69
C LEU A 121 0.58 14.47 -30.98
N TYR A 122 -0.62 14.19 -30.48
CA TYR A 122 -1.48 15.16 -29.82
C TYR A 122 -1.77 14.74 -28.39
N CYS A 123 -1.76 15.72 -27.47
CA CYS A 123 -2.13 15.55 -26.08
C CYS A 123 -3.55 16.07 -25.83
N THR A 124 -4.47 15.20 -25.42
CA THR A 124 -5.86 15.59 -25.11
C THR A 124 -6.00 16.45 -23.85
N HIS A 125 -5.01 16.45 -22.96
CA HIS A 125 -5.09 17.16 -21.68
C HIS A 125 -4.66 18.63 -21.80
N CYS A 126 -3.46 18.88 -22.32
CA CYS A 126 -2.90 20.24 -22.46
C CYS A 126 -2.96 20.79 -23.89
N ARG A 127 -3.49 20.02 -24.85
CA ARG A 127 -3.58 20.36 -26.28
C ARG A 127 -2.25 20.57 -27.00
N TRP A 128 -1.15 20.13 -26.40
CA TRP A 128 0.15 20.10 -27.03
C TRP A 128 0.15 19.20 -28.27
N ASP A 129 0.83 19.63 -29.33
CA ASP A 129 1.07 18.86 -30.54
C ASP A 129 2.57 18.74 -30.85
N SER A 130 2.95 17.68 -31.56
CA SER A 130 4.35 17.47 -31.96
C SER A 130 4.79 18.31 -33.17
N ALA A 131 3.86 19.01 -33.82
CA ALA A 131 4.17 19.88 -34.96
C ALA A 131 4.92 21.13 -34.50
N GLU A 132 4.66 21.63 -33.29
CA GLU A 132 5.43 22.67 -32.62
C GLU A 132 6.93 22.34 -32.53
N LEU A 133 7.29 21.05 -32.43
CA LEU A 133 8.68 20.58 -32.37
C LEU A 133 9.24 20.16 -33.75
N GLY A 134 8.48 20.36 -34.82
CA GLY A 134 8.84 19.88 -36.16
C GLY A 134 8.86 18.34 -36.28
N ILE A 135 8.27 17.63 -35.33
CA ILE A 135 8.23 16.16 -35.33
C ILE A 135 6.95 15.72 -36.04
N VAL A 136 7.11 15.41 -37.33
CA VAL A 136 6.04 14.92 -38.21
C VAL A 136 6.40 13.52 -38.71
N PHE A 137 5.37 12.69 -38.87
CA PHE A 137 5.54 11.28 -39.21
C PHE A 137 4.73 10.89 -40.44
N GLU A 138 5.32 10.10 -41.33
CA GLU A 138 4.62 9.58 -42.51
C GLU A 138 3.63 8.47 -42.15
N LYS A 139 3.97 7.65 -41.14
CA LYS A 139 3.17 6.47 -40.76
C LYS A 139 2.98 6.39 -39.24
N PRO A 140 1.76 6.07 -38.77
CA PRO A 140 1.47 6.00 -37.34
C PRO A 140 2.15 4.79 -36.66
N THR A 141 2.63 3.81 -37.44
CA THR A 141 3.19 2.54 -36.94
C THR A 141 4.72 2.51 -36.80
N ARG A 142 5.44 3.64 -36.96
CA ARG A 142 6.91 3.67 -36.85
C ARG A 142 7.51 4.83 -36.03
N LEU A 143 6.66 5.52 -35.26
CA LEU A 143 7.06 6.66 -34.43
C LEU A 143 8.25 6.34 -33.52
N ALA A 144 8.19 5.18 -32.84
CA ALA A 144 9.24 4.77 -31.91
C ALA A 144 10.59 4.54 -32.59
N ALA A 145 10.62 3.94 -33.78
CA ALA A 145 11.86 3.67 -34.51
C ALA A 145 12.51 4.96 -35.03
N GLN A 146 11.71 5.91 -35.54
CA GLN A 146 12.22 7.20 -36.03
C GLN A 146 12.78 8.05 -34.88
N LEU A 147 12.09 8.10 -33.74
CA LEU A 147 12.59 8.80 -32.55
C LEU A 147 13.85 8.12 -31.99
N GLN A 148 13.88 6.79 -31.93
CA GLN A 148 15.07 6.04 -31.50
C GLN A 148 16.27 6.34 -32.40
N GLN A 149 16.09 6.33 -33.73
CA GLN A 149 17.14 6.68 -34.67
C GLN A 149 17.66 8.11 -34.44
N SER A 150 16.77 9.06 -34.15
CA SER A 150 17.17 10.44 -33.83
C SER A 150 17.97 10.55 -32.53
N GLU A 151 17.70 9.70 -31.54
CA GLU A 151 18.45 9.63 -30.28
C GLU A 151 19.82 8.96 -30.47
N ASP A 152 19.89 7.88 -31.26
CA ASP A 152 21.12 7.15 -31.51
C ASP A 152 22.09 7.93 -32.41
N CYS A 153 21.56 8.76 -33.33
CA CYS A 153 22.35 9.69 -34.13
C CYS A 153 22.74 10.98 -33.40
N ALA A 154 22.30 11.18 -32.15
CA ALA A 154 22.68 12.37 -31.39
C ALA A 154 24.20 12.41 -31.19
N PRO A 155 24.84 13.59 -31.28
CA PRO A 155 26.29 13.70 -31.25
C PRO A 155 26.89 13.17 -29.94
N ASP A 156 26.21 13.35 -28.81
CA ASP A 156 26.63 12.84 -27.51
C ASP A 156 26.56 11.30 -27.46
N SER A 157 25.52 10.69 -28.05
CA SER A 157 25.40 9.23 -28.17
C SER A 157 26.55 8.65 -29.00
N LEU A 158 26.89 9.31 -30.11
CA LEU A 158 28.00 8.91 -30.97
C LEU A 158 29.36 9.14 -30.30
N GLU A 159 29.51 10.20 -29.51
CA GLU A 159 30.73 10.50 -28.76
C GLU A 159 30.97 9.51 -27.63
N PHE A 160 29.91 9.14 -26.91
CA PHE A 160 29.94 8.06 -25.93
C PHE A 160 30.37 6.73 -26.56
N GLY A 161 29.82 6.36 -27.72
CA GLY A 161 30.22 5.13 -28.42
C GLY A 161 31.70 5.12 -28.84
N ARG A 162 32.25 6.28 -29.24
CA ARG A 162 33.69 6.42 -29.55
C ARG A 162 34.56 6.32 -28.30
N LEU A 163 34.09 6.89 -27.19
CA LEU A 163 34.77 6.77 -25.90
C LEU A 163 34.78 5.31 -25.43
N GLU A 164 33.67 4.60 -25.56
CA GLU A 164 33.58 3.17 -25.24
C GLU A 164 34.58 2.36 -26.08
N GLU A 165 34.61 2.56 -27.40
CA GLU A 165 35.57 1.89 -28.30
C GLU A 165 37.03 2.22 -27.95
N HIS A 166 37.33 3.47 -27.59
CA HIS A 166 38.66 3.89 -27.20
C HIS A 166 39.11 3.30 -25.84
N LEU A 167 38.19 3.19 -24.89
CA LEU A 167 38.47 2.73 -23.52
C LEU A 167 38.36 1.22 -23.35
N GLU A 168 37.65 0.51 -24.22
CA GLU A 168 37.44 -0.93 -24.13
C GLU A 168 38.76 -1.76 -24.07
N PRO A 169 39.80 -1.46 -24.87
CA PRO A 169 41.10 -2.14 -24.77
C PRO A 169 41.82 -1.91 -23.43
N ILE A 170 41.50 -0.82 -22.73
CA ILE A 170 42.12 -0.42 -21.45
C ILE A 170 41.43 -1.14 -20.29
N VAL A 171 40.10 -1.28 -20.37
CA VAL A 171 39.26 -1.92 -19.34
C VAL A 171 39.31 -3.45 -19.41
N GLN A 172 39.52 -4.01 -20.61
CA GLN A 172 39.85 -5.43 -20.79
C GLN A 172 41.33 -5.60 -21.16
N PRO A 173 42.29 -5.43 -20.22
CA PRO A 173 43.63 -5.93 -20.47
C PRO A 173 43.50 -7.44 -20.59
N LYS A 174 43.70 -7.95 -21.82
CA LYS A 174 43.61 -9.36 -22.19
C LYS A 174 43.81 -10.30 -21.00
N ALA A 175 42.75 -10.99 -20.59
CA ALA A 175 42.81 -12.14 -19.68
C ALA A 175 43.73 -13.27 -20.20
N SER A 176 44.33 -13.11 -21.38
CA SER A 176 45.29 -14.00 -22.03
C SER A 176 46.74 -13.47 -22.05
N ALA A 177 47.15 -12.64 -21.09
CA ALA A 177 48.57 -12.24 -20.92
C ALA A 177 49.13 -12.42 -19.49
N ALA A 178 48.54 -13.29 -18.66
CA ALA A 178 49.13 -13.69 -17.38
C ALA A 178 50.29 -14.71 -17.53
N SER A 179 51.16 -14.50 -18.53
CA SER A 179 52.48 -15.12 -18.60
C SER A 179 53.29 -14.44 -19.70
N VAL A 180 53.93 -13.31 -19.41
CA VAL A 180 55.32 -12.99 -19.80
C VAL A 180 55.73 -11.71 -19.06
N ARG A 181 56.65 -11.89 -18.11
CA ARG A 181 57.71 -10.99 -17.62
C ARG A 181 57.44 -9.49 -17.47
N SER A 182 57.59 -9.08 -16.21
CA SER A 182 58.08 -7.77 -15.77
C SER A 182 59.21 -7.24 -16.67
N GLY A 183 58.87 -6.21 -17.45
CA GLY A 183 59.79 -5.31 -18.12
C GLY A 183 59.15 -3.93 -18.07
N ARG A 184 59.85 -2.97 -17.46
CA ARG A 184 59.48 -1.54 -17.45
C ARG A 184 59.41 -1.05 -18.91
N GLY A 185 58.24 -1.09 -19.51
CA GLY A 185 57.87 -0.38 -20.72
C GLY A 185 57.14 0.89 -20.33
N THR A 186 57.56 2.00 -20.91
CA THR A 186 57.07 3.35 -20.67
C THR A 186 55.57 3.48 -20.86
N ASP A 187 54.99 4.37 -20.06
CA ASP A 187 53.63 4.92 -20.07
C ASP A 187 53.33 5.73 -21.37
N GLU A 188 53.88 5.29 -22.50
CA GLU A 188 53.95 6.03 -23.76
C GLU A 188 53.51 5.14 -24.93
N ASP A 189 52.20 4.89 -25.07
CA ASP A 189 51.53 4.87 -26.38
C ASP A 189 50.00 4.90 -26.27
N LEU A 190 49.44 5.59 -25.27
CA LEU A 190 48.01 5.89 -25.26
C LEU A 190 47.79 7.08 -26.18
N SER A 191 47.32 6.80 -27.40
CA SER A 191 46.84 7.83 -28.31
C SER A 191 45.83 8.73 -27.58
N VAL A 192 46.10 10.02 -27.50
CA VAL A 192 45.21 10.99 -26.84
C VAL A 192 43.86 10.98 -27.54
N TYR A 193 42.78 10.66 -26.81
CA TYR A 193 41.44 10.80 -27.37
C TYR A 193 41.12 12.28 -27.58
N HIS A 194 40.99 12.66 -28.84
CA HIS A 194 40.52 13.99 -29.21
C HIS A 194 39.00 13.93 -29.40
N SER A 195 38.27 14.54 -28.47
CA SER A 195 36.81 14.64 -28.61
C SER A 195 36.46 15.41 -29.87
N ARG A 196 35.43 14.91 -30.56
CA ARG A 196 34.87 15.55 -31.76
C ARG A 196 33.70 16.47 -31.42
N VAL A 197 33.31 16.55 -30.15
CA VAL A 197 32.29 17.46 -29.65
C VAL A 197 33.00 18.58 -28.92
N ASP A 198 33.01 19.77 -29.52
CA ASP A 198 33.56 20.96 -28.87
C ASP A 198 32.66 21.36 -27.68
N ILE A 199 33.27 21.77 -26.57
CA ILE A 199 32.57 22.22 -25.34
C ILE A 199 31.65 23.41 -25.68
N ALA A 200 32.05 24.26 -26.62
CA ALA A 200 31.22 25.35 -27.12
C ALA A 200 29.98 24.85 -27.90
N SER A 201 30.08 23.69 -28.57
CA SER A 201 28.95 23.02 -29.23
C SER A 201 28.04 22.35 -28.21
N ALA A 202 28.60 21.75 -27.16
CA ALA A 202 27.84 21.10 -26.09
C ALA A 202 26.95 22.11 -25.35
N SER A 203 27.44 23.33 -25.09
CA SER A 203 26.61 24.42 -24.54
C SER A 203 25.43 24.81 -25.42
N ARG A 204 25.56 24.69 -26.76
CA ARG A 204 24.44 24.92 -27.70
C ARG A 204 23.50 23.72 -27.82
N LEU A 205 23.91 22.54 -27.34
CA LEU A 205 23.12 21.31 -27.35
C LEU A 205 22.38 21.05 -26.03
N GLY A 206 22.29 22.05 -25.14
CA GLY A 206 21.45 21.97 -23.96
C GLY A 206 22.13 21.34 -22.74
N THR A 207 23.46 21.41 -22.61
CA THR A 207 24.14 21.10 -21.34
C THR A 207 23.85 22.12 -20.22
N GLY A 208 23.10 23.18 -20.52
CA GLY A 208 22.64 24.18 -19.56
C GLY A 208 23.73 25.15 -19.14
N GLY A 209 23.46 26.43 -19.31
CA GLY A 209 24.38 27.52 -18.97
C GLY A 209 25.27 27.94 -20.13
N GLY A 210 25.33 29.25 -20.33
CA GLY A 210 26.11 29.90 -21.37
C GLY A 210 25.50 31.24 -21.78
N ASP A 211 26.20 32.00 -22.61
CA ASP A 211 25.74 33.30 -23.12
C ASP A 211 24.44 33.16 -23.95
N ALA A 212 24.25 32.01 -24.60
CA ALA A 212 23.04 31.69 -25.37
C ALA A 212 21.77 31.60 -24.50
N ASP A 213 21.85 30.92 -23.35
CA ASP A 213 20.72 30.80 -22.42
C ASP A 213 20.38 32.16 -21.79
N VAL A 214 21.41 32.98 -21.49
CA VAL A 214 21.23 34.34 -20.96
C VAL A 214 20.56 35.25 -22.00
N GLU A 215 20.99 35.16 -23.25
CA GLU A 215 20.42 35.95 -24.34
C GLU A 215 18.98 35.52 -24.65
N TYR A 216 18.68 34.21 -24.59
CA TYR A 216 17.31 33.71 -24.67
C TYR A 216 16.44 34.25 -23.54
N MET A 217 16.90 34.17 -22.29
CA MET A 217 16.18 34.68 -21.13
C MET A 217 15.95 36.20 -21.19
N ARG A 218 16.83 36.96 -21.85
CA ARG A 218 16.68 38.40 -22.06
C ARG A 218 15.54 38.74 -23.03
N HIS A 219 15.26 37.86 -23.98
CA HIS A 219 14.24 38.05 -25.02
C HIS A 219 12.95 37.25 -24.77
N LEU A 220 12.80 36.68 -23.58
CA LEU A 220 11.63 35.87 -23.24
C LEU A 220 10.36 36.72 -23.19
N GLU A 221 9.36 36.37 -24.00
CA GLU A 221 8.06 37.04 -24.04
C GLU A 221 7.00 36.33 -23.18
N ASP A 222 7.01 34.99 -23.15
CA ASP A 222 6.09 34.18 -22.36
C ASP A 222 6.82 33.12 -21.51
N VAL A 223 6.34 32.92 -20.29
CA VAL A 223 6.90 31.95 -19.33
C VAL A 223 6.69 30.51 -19.81
N SER A 224 5.67 30.26 -20.64
CA SER A 224 5.36 28.92 -21.16
C SER A 224 6.43 28.37 -22.13
N GLU A 225 7.25 29.25 -22.71
CA GLU A 225 8.36 28.87 -23.59
C GLU A 225 9.54 28.29 -22.82
N VAL A 226 9.61 28.51 -21.51
CA VAL A 226 10.65 27.99 -20.64
C VAL A 226 10.21 26.66 -20.04
N ALA A 227 11.01 25.62 -20.27
CA ALA A 227 10.81 24.31 -19.69
C ALA A 227 10.97 24.36 -18.15
N ASN A 228 9.97 23.87 -17.43
CA ASN A 228 10.02 23.81 -15.97
C ASN A 228 11.02 22.73 -15.48
N LEU A 229 11.40 22.80 -14.21
CA LEU A 229 12.38 21.87 -13.63
C LEU A 229 11.96 20.40 -13.77
N GLU A 230 10.67 20.11 -13.57
CA GLU A 230 10.12 18.75 -13.65
C GLU A 230 10.10 18.19 -15.07
N GLN A 231 9.96 19.04 -16.08
CA GLN A 231 9.99 18.69 -17.50
C GLN A 231 11.43 18.37 -17.92
N ARG A 232 12.38 19.24 -17.55
CA ARG A 232 13.82 19.05 -17.84
C ARG A 232 14.41 17.84 -17.14
N TRP A 233 14.02 17.58 -15.88
CA TRP A 233 14.54 16.44 -15.10
C TRP A 233 14.13 15.08 -15.68
N LEU A 234 12.99 15.04 -16.39
CA LEU A 234 12.50 13.83 -17.02
C LEU A 234 12.97 13.65 -18.46
N SER A 235 13.22 14.75 -19.17
CA SER A 235 13.97 14.73 -20.43
C SER A 235 15.34 14.08 -20.20
N SER A 236 15.95 13.55 -21.27
CA SER A 236 17.29 12.96 -21.18
C SER A 236 18.31 14.00 -20.69
N TRP A 237 19.59 13.60 -20.62
CA TRP A 237 20.67 14.31 -19.94
C TRP A 237 20.98 15.70 -20.53
N ALA A 238 20.28 16.10 -21.60
CA ALA A 238 20.23 17.44 -22.16
C ALA A 238 19.08 18.23 -21.53
N THR A 239 19.42 19.22 -20.72
CA THR A 239 18.51 20.12 -20.00
C THR A 239 18.35 21.42 -20.77
N SER A 240 17.85 21.38 -22.01
CA SER A 240 17.53 22.63 -22.70
C SER A 240 16.54 23.45 -21.86
N LEU A 241 16.75 24.76 -21.86
CA LEU A 241 15.87 25.70 -21.19
C LEU A 241 14.55 25.87 -21.94
N GLN A 242 14.53 25.61 -23.25
CA GLN A 242 13.39 25.87 -24.13
C GLN A 242 12.44 24.67 -24.15
N THR A 243 11.14 24.93 -24.06
CA THR A 243 10.09 23.91 -24.19
C THR A 243 10.12 23.26 -25.59
N ALA A 244 10.55 24.02 -26.62
CA ALA A 244 10.68 23.53 -28.00
C ALA A 244 11.80 22.49 -28.22
N ASP A 245 12.72 22.36 -27.27
CA ASP A 245 13.82 21.38 -27.36
C ASP A 245 13.51 20.10 -26.57
N LEU A 246 12.39 20.07 -25.83
CA LEU A 246 12.01 18.92 -25.03
C LEU A 246 11.62 17.75 -25.93
N LYS A 247 12.36 16.65 -25.81
CA LYS A 247 12.09 15.44 -26.60
C LYS A 247 10.92 14.66 -26.02
N LEU A 248 10.14 14.06 -26.91
CA LEU A 248 9.11 13.09 -26.55
C LEU A 248 9.72 11.85 -25.91
N LEU A 249 9.21 11.47 -24.74
CA LEU A 249 9.69 10.31 -24.01
C LEU A 249 8.74 9.13 -24.18
N ARG A 250 9.33 7.94 -24.38
CA ARG A 250 8.58 6.69 -24.34
C ARG A 250 8.13 6.38 -22.91
N ILE A 251 6.93 5.81 -22.76
CA ILE A 251 6.36 5.51 -21.44
C ILE A 251 7.26 4.53 -20.66
N PRO A 252 7.62 4.80 -19.39
CA PRO A 252 8.32 3.85 -18.52
C PRO A 252 7.48 2.59 -18.29
N LEU A 253 8.14 1.44 -18.34
CA LEU A 253 7.53 0.17 -17.97
C LEU A 253 7.39 0.07 -16.45
N HIS A 254 6.29 -0.53 -15.99
CA HIS A 254 6.07 -0.88 -14.59
C HIS A 254 6.45 -2.34 -14.34
N SER A 255 6.86 -2.64 -13.10
CA SER A 255 7.20 -4.00 -12.68
C SER A 255 6.03 -4.67 -11.95
N LYS A 256 5.68 -5.90 -12.32
CA LYS A 256 4.92 -6.84 -11.47
C LYS A 256 5.86 -7.38 -10.39
N ARG A 257 5.41 -7.38 -9.13
CA ARG A 257 6.25 -7.73 -7.97
C ARG A 257 5.75 -9.01 -7.30
N THR A 258 6.65 -9.96 -7.10
CA THR A 258 6.47 -11.16 -6.27
C THR A 258 7.04 -10.87 -4.89
N LYS A 259 6.41 -11.39 -3.84
CA LYS A 259 6.87 -11.21 -2.46
C LYS A 259 7.14 -12.56 -1.83
N ARG A 260 8.27 -12.69 -1.14
CA ARG A 260 8.66 -13.91 -0.42
C ARG A 260 8.93 -13.65 1.05
N CYS A 261 8.75 -14.69 1.85
CA CYS A 261 9.16 -14.69 3.25
C CYS A 261 10.69 -14.59 3.34
N PRO A 262 11.25 -13.67 4.15
CA PRO A 262 12.70 -13.54 4.27
C PRO A 262 13.36 -14.73 4.98
N SER A 263 12.61 -15.51 5.78
CA SER A 263 13.17 -16.63 6.56
C SER A 263 13.18 -17.96 5.80
N CYS A 264 12.07 -18.34 5.17
CA CYS A 264 11.95 -19.63 4.45
C CYS A 264 11.90 -19.48 2.92
N THR A 265 11.91 -18.26 2.38
CA THR A 265 11.78 -17.97 0.94
C THR A 265 10.46 -18.40 0.27
N HIS A 266 9.49 -18.87 1.07
CA HIS A 266 8.12 -19.18 0.62
C HIS A 266 7.47 -17.99 -0.09
N MET A 267 6.78 -18.26 -1.19
CA MET A 267 6.08 -17.21 -1.96
C MET A 267 4.81 -16.79 -1.23
N LEU A 268 4.76 -15.54 -0.79
CA LEU A 268 3.59 -14.96 -0.12
C LEU A 268 2.61 -14.36 -1.12
N ILE A 269 3.14 -13.65 -2.12
CA ILE A 269 2.36 -13.03 -3.19
C ILE A 269 3.00 -13.38 -4.52
N LYS A 270 2.22 -13.98 -5.41
CA LYS A 270 2.60 -14.21 -6.81
C LYS A 270 1.46 -13.73 -7.71
N PRO A 271 1.63 -12.62 -8.45
CA PRO A 271 0.64 -12.20 -9.44
C PRO A 271 0.55 -13.26 -10.54
N GLU A 272 -0.62 -13.36 -11.17
CA GLU A 272 -0.79 -14.25 -12.31
C GLU A 272 -0.08 -13.70 -13.56
N GLN A 273 0.50 -14.61 -14.34
CA GLN A 273 1.23 -14.28 -15.56
C GLN A 273 0.32 -14.51 -16.77
N ASN A 274 -0.74 -13.71 -16.89
CA ASN A 274 -1.56 -13.66 -18.10
C ASN A 274 -1.05 -12.54 -19.02
N THR A 275 -1.18 -12.76 -20.33
CA THR A 275 -0.68 -11.87 -21.40
C THR A 275 -1.33 -10.49 -21.36
N GLN A 276 -2.54 -10.39 -20.79
CA GLN A 276 -3.21 -9.13 -20.47
C GLN A 276 -2.82 -8.69 -19.06
N SER A 277 -2.22 -7.50 -18.92
CA SER A 277 -1.78 -6.98 -17.60
C SER A 277 -2.93 -6.41 -16.75
N GLU A 278 -4.18 -6.66 -17.13
CA GLU A 278 -5.39 -6.21 -16.44
C GLU A 278 -5.90 -7.22 -15.40
N SER A 279 -5.30 -8.42 -15.31
CA SER A 279 -5.74 -9.40 -14.32
C SER A 279 -5.46 -8.93 -12.88
N VAL A 280 -6.54 -8.83 -12.10
CA VAL A 280 -6.49 -8.59 -10.64
C VAL A 280 -6.24 -9.91 -9.89
N GLN A 281 -6.12 -11.02 -10.63
CA GLN A 281 -5.94 -12.36 -10.11
C GLN A 281 -4.50 -12.63 -9.68
N TYR A 282 -4.39 -13.37 -8.59
CA TYR A 282 -3.12 -13.79 -8.01
C TYR A 282 -3.05 -15.31 -8.08
N LYS A 283 -1.93 -15.84 -8.56
CA LYS A 283 -1.65 -17.28 -8.47
C LYS A 283 -1.42 -17.70 -7.01
N ILE A 284 -0.82 -16.83 -6.20
CA ILE A 284 -0.63 -17.03 -4.76
C ILE A 284 -0.95 -15.72 -4.04
N LYS A 285 -1.83 -15.77 -3.04
CA LYS A 285 -2.27 -14.60 -2.26
C LYS A 285 -2.40 -14.95 -0.78
N LEU A 286 -1.28 -14.95 -0.06
CA LEU A 286 -1.23 -15.21 1.39
C LEU A 286 -1.35 -13.90 2.20
N MET A 287 -2.50 -13.24 2.09
CA MET A 287 -2.81 -12.03 2.86
C MET A 287 -3.13 -12.36 4.31
N ALA A 288 -2.58 -11.62 5.27
CA ALA A 288 -2.82 -11.87 6.69
C ALA A 288 -4.31 -11.76 7.09
N ALA A 289 -5.07 -10.90 6.41
CA ALA A 289 -6.51 -10.73 6.63
C ALA A 289 -7.34 -12.00 6.39
N ASN A 290 -6.82 -12.97 5.61
CA ASN A 290 -7.51 -14.23 5.33
C ASN A 290 -7.24 -15.30 6.41
N TYR A 291 -6.23 -15.10 7.26
CA TYR A 291 -5.78 -16.11 8.25
C TYR A 291 -5.90 -15.63 9.69
N LEU A 292 -5.83 -14.32 9.93
CA LEU A 292 -5.86 -13.73 11.27
C LEU A 292 -7.21 -13.05 11.52
N PRO A 293 -7.76 -13.13 12.74
CA PRO A 293 -8.99 -12.43 13.08
C PRO A 293 -8.80 -10.91 12.93
N SER A 294 -9.76 -10.27 12.27
CA SER A 294 -9.83 -8.82 12.18
C SER A 294 -10.32 -8.24 13.50
N ILE A 295 -9.57 -7.30 14.07
CA ILE A 295 -9.88 -6.70 15.37
C ILE A 295 -10.13 -5.22 15.18
N THR A 296 -11.29 -4.75 15.61
CA THR A 296 -11.64 -3.34 15.65
C THR A 296 -11.95 -2.91 17.07
N ALA A 297 -11.58 -1.68 17.42
CA ALA A 297 -11.83 -1.12 18.74
C ALA A 297 -12.90 -0.03 18.62
N ALA A 298 -13.78 0.06 19.61
CA ALA A 298 -14.82 1.07 19.71
C ALA A 298 -14.92 1.60 21.14
N LEU A 299 -15.24 2.89 21.25
CA LEU A 299 -15.52 3.57 22.52
C LEU A 299 -17.00 3.96 22.51
N PRO A 300 -17.87 3.24 23.23
CA PRO A 300 -19.31 3.50 23.22
C PRO A 300 -19.65 4.95 23.55
N HIS A 301 -18.97 5.52 24.57
CA HIS A 301 -19.16 6.90 24.99
C HIS A 301 -18.80 7.95 23.91
N GLN A 302 -17.92 7.61 22.96
CA GLN A 302 -17.57 8.49 21.85
C GLN A 302 -18.55 8.31 20.68
N GLN A 303 -19.01 7.08 20.43
CA GLN A 303 -20.02 6.80 19.41
C GLN A 303 -21.35 7.48 19.72
N ASP A 304 -21.80 7.43 20.97
CA ASP A 304 -23.03 8.10 21.41
C ASP A 304 -22.93 9.63 21.22
N ALA A 305 -21.76 10.20 21.52
CA ALA A 305 -21.50 11.63 21.33
C ALA A 305 -21.47 12.03 19.84
N ASP A 306 -20.85 11.21 18.98
CA ASP A 306 -20.78 11.44 17.54
C ASP A 306 -22.17 11.33 16.89
N ILE A 307 -23.01 10.38 17.33
CA ILE A 307 -24.39 10.21 16.87
C ILE A 307 -25.25 11.41 17.28
N GLU A 308 -25.14 11.88 18.52
CA GLU A 308 -25.79 13.10 19.01
C GLU A 308 -25.37 14.33 18.18
N LEU A 309 -24.09 14.47 17.87
CA LEU A 309 -23.56 15.56 17.06
C LEU A 309 -24.09 15.51 15.61
N ALA A 310 -24.13 14.32 15.01
CA ALA A 310 -24.64 14.10 13.67
C ALA A 310 -26.14 14.39 13.57
N LYS A 311 -26.94 13.99 14.58
CA LYS A 311 -28.36 14.33 14.67
C LYS A 311 -28.58 15.85 14.74
N ARG A 312 -27.75 16.56 15.51
CA ARG A 312 -27.79 18.04 15.60
C ARG A 312 -27.38 18.72 14.30
N ALA A 313 -26.46 18.15 13.52
CA ALA A 313 -26.05 18.69 12.23
C ALA A 313 -27.12 18.50 11.13
N LEU A 314 -27.92 17.45 11.22
CA LEU A 314 -29.00 17.14 10.26
C LEU A 314 -30.30 17.89 10.54
N CYS A 315 -30.58 18.28 11.79
CA CYS A 315 -31.76 19.05 12.16
C CYS A 315 -31.44 20.56 12.31
N LYS A 316 -31.74 21.36 11.28
CA LYS A 316 -31.80 22.84 11.39
C LYS A 316 -33.04 23.28 12.17
N LEU A 317 -33.11 23.03 13.47
CA LEU A 317 -34.14 23.59 14.35
C LEU A 317 -33.51 24.53 15.39
N PRO A 318 -34.09 25.71 15.66
CA PRO A 318 -33.63 26.58 16.73
C PRO A 318 -34.12 25.98 18.05
N VAL A 319 -33.19 25.74 18.98
CA VAL A 319 -33.56 25.29 20.34
C VAL A 319 -33.48 26.48 21.27
N THR A 320 -34.63 26.81 21.88
CA THR A 320 -34.72 27.63 23.08
C THR A 320 -34.01 26.91 24.22
N ALA A 321 -33.02 27.58 24.81
CA ALA A 321 -32.23 27.07 25.91
C ALA A 321 -33.08 26.95 27.19
N THR A 322 -33.46 25.74 27.56
CA THR A 322 -33.67 25.38 28.96
C THR A 322 -32.43 24.66 29.43
N ALA A 323 -31.58 25.40 30.16
CA ALA A 323 -30.41 24.89 30.85
C ALA A 323 -30.87 23.86 31.89
N ASN A 324 -30.50 22.60 31.65
CA ASN A 324 -30.47 21.58 32.70
C ASN A 324 -29.01 21.16 32.85
N ASP A 325 -28.45 21.47 34.01
CA ASP A 325 -27.04 21.28 34.37
C ASP A 325 -26.65 19.81 34.38
N ASN A 326 -26.15 19.32 33.24
CA ASN A 326 -25.30 18.14 33.19
C ASN A 326 -24.16 18.37 32.18
N SER A 327 -23.38 19.41 32.45
CA SER A 327 -22.15 19.76 31.74
C SER A 327 -21.09 18.68 31.96
N GLY A 328 -20.93 17.76 30.99
CA GLY A 328 -19.84 16.77 31.07
C GLY A 328 -19.65 15.83 29.87
N ALA A 329 -20.37 16.01 28.76
CA ALA A 329 -20.28 15.14 27.58
C ALA A 329 -19.47 15.79 26.44
N VAL A 330 -18.23 16.18 26.72
CA VAL A 330 -17.21 16.24 25.66
C VAL A 330 -16.71 14.81 25.51
N GLY A 331 -16.90 14.20 24.32
CA GLY A 331 -16.67 12.77 24.03
C GLY A 331 -15.22 12.28 24.11
N GLY A 332 -14.45 12.74 25.09
CA GLY A 332 -13.05 12.37 25.32
C GLY A 332 -12.81 11.69 26.66
N MET A 333 -11.67 11.00 26.74
CA MET A 333 -11.24 10.28 27.92
C MET A 333 -10.55 11.22 28.91
N HIS A 334 -11.13 11.44 30.09
CA HIS A 334 -10.62 12.35 31.10
C HIS A 334 -9.78 11.61 32.16
N THR A 335 -8.78 12.29 32.71
CA THR A 335 -7.96 11.77 33.81
C THR A 335 -8.79 11.40 35.04
N GLY A 336 -8.45 10.28 35.69
CA GLY A 336 -9.10 9.83 36.93
C GLY A 336 -10.45 9.13 36.76
N LYS A 337 -10.92 8.92 35.52
CA LYS A 337 -12.16 8.19 35.21
C LYS A 337 -11.86 6.83 34.57
N SER A 338 -12.83 5.92 34.68
CA SER A 338 -12.81 4.63 34.00
C SER A 338 -13.74 4.66 32.79
N TYR A 339 -13.30 4.08 31.68
CA TYR A 339 -14.05 4.02 30.42
C TYR A 339 -14.16 2.57 29.95
N PRO A 340 -15.37 2.08 29.63
CA PRO A 340 -15.51 0.83 28.91
C PRO A 340 -15.13 1.04 27.44
N PHE A 341 -14.49 0.05 26.85
CA PHE A 341 -14.23 -0.05 25.42
C PHE A 341 -14.66 -1.42 24.92
N GLN A 342 -14.92 -1.54 23.63
CA GLN A 342 -15.34 -2.77 22.98
C GLN A 342 -14.31 -3.15 21.93
N LEU A 343 -14.00 -4.44 21.85
CA LEU A 343 -13.20 -5.05 20.79
C LEU A 343 -14.09 -5.99 20.01
N ALA A 344 -14.30 -5.73 18.73
CA ALA A 344 -14.98 -6.68 17.84
C ALA A 344 -13.93 -7.52 17.12
N LEU A 345 -14.00 -8.84 17.31
CA LEU A 345 -13.13 -9.83 16.68
C LEU A 345 -13.92 -10.60 15.63
N THR A 346 -13.54 -10.48 14.37
CA THR A 346 -14.15 -11.17 13.23
C THR A 346 -13.26 -12.30 12.77
N ASN A 347 -13.77 -13.54 12.81
CA ASN A 347 -13.06 -14.73 12.37
C ASN A 347 -13.15 -14.89 10.84
N PRO A 348 -12.01 -14.92 10.11
CA PRO A 348 -12.01 -15.17 8.67
C PRO A 348 -12.03 -16.66 8.31
N LEU A 349 -11.88 -17.58 9.27
CA LEU A 349 -11.80 -19.02 9.02
C LEU A 349 -13.19 -19.68 9.02
N TYR A 350 -13.38 -20.70 8.19
CA TYR A 350 -14.58 -21.54 8.16
C TYR A 350 -14.71 -22.46 9.37
N ASP A 351 -13.69 -22.52 10.22
CA ASP A 351 -13.71 -23.24 11.49
C ASP A 351 -13.83 -22.26 12.67
N PRO A 352 -14.54 -22.67 13.75
CA PRO A 352 -14.63 -21.86 14.94
C PRO A 352 -13.27 -21.77 15.66
N ILE A 353 -12.88 -20.56 16.04
CA ILE A 353 -11.61 -20.29 16.74
C ILE A 353 -11.84 -20.07 18.23
N ARG A 354 -10.93 -20.55 19.08
CA ARG A 354 -10.90 -20.17 20.52
C ARG A 354 -9.83 -19.13 20.74
N VAL A 355 -10.23 -17.94 21.17
CA VAL A 355 -9.35 -16.78 21.37
C VAL A 355 -9.07 -16.56 22.85
N ARG A 356 -7.83 -16.21 23.18
CA ARG A 356 -7.37 -15.75 24.49
C ARG A 356 -6.67 -14.41 24.31
N LEU A 357 -7.03 -13.44 25.15
CA LEU A 357 -6.45 -12.10 25.15
C LEU A 357 -5.60 -11.89 26.41
N SER A 358 -4.46 -11.25 26.25
CA SER A 358 -3.65 -10.81 27.40
C SER A 358 -2.98 -9.48 27.12
N VAL A 359 -2.99 -8.59 28.11
CA VAL A 359 -2.36 -7.27 28.00
C VAL A 359 -0.92 -7.35 28.50
N GLN A 360 0.03 -6.84 27.73
CA GLN A 360 1.41 -6.71 28.19
C GLN A 360 1.48 -5.59 29.25
N ARG A 361 1.76 -5.96 30.50
CA ARG A 361 1.93 -4.98 31.58
C ARG A 361 3.24 -4.23 31.39
N ILE A 362 3.12 -2.92 31.11
CA ILE A 362 4.24 -2.00 31.02
C ILE A 362 4.83 -1.84 32.43
N HIS A 363 5.93 -2.55 32.72
CA HIS A 363 6.76 -2.24 33.88
C HIS A 363 7.64 -1.06 33.45
N ALA A 364 7.32 0.15 33.93
CA ALA A 364 8.20 1.29 33.71
C ALA A 364 9.56 0.97 34.36
N PRO A 365 10.68 1.06 33.63
CA PRO A 365 12.00 0.89 34.23
C PRO A 365 12.18 2.02 35.24
N ALA A 366 12.65 1.68 36.44
CA ALA A 366 13.11 2.65 37.41
C ALA A 366 14.30 3.39 36.81
N VAL A 367 14.09 4.61 36.33
CA VAL A 367 15.20 5.51 36.00
C VAL A 367 15.86 5.86 37.33
N SER A 368 17.14 5.49 37.46
CA SER A 368 17.97 5.84 38.60
C SER A 368 18.19 7.36 38.63
N SER A 369 17.32 8.06 39.34
CA SER A 369 17.58 9.40 39.87
C SER A 369 17.52 9.29 41.40
N ASP A 370 18.60 9.66 42.07
CA ASP A 370 18.80 9.66 43.53
C ASP A 370 17.81 10.56 44.28
N GLU A 371 16.54 10.15 44.37
CA GLU A 371 15.50 10.70 45.24
C GLU A 371 14.51 9.57 45.58
N PRO A 372 14.16 9.30 46.85
CA PRO A 372 13.29 8.18 47.23
C PRO A 372 11.82 8.55 46.98
N GLY A 373 11.44 8.63 45.71
CA GLY A 373 10.09 9.00 45.25
C GLY A 373 9.43 7.88 44.46
N LYS A 374 8.47 7.19 45.10
CA LYS A 374 7.40 6.32 44.54
C LYS A 374 7.59 5.84 43.10
N SER A 375 7.76 4.53 42.92
CA SER A 375 7.59 3.83 41.63
C SER A 375 6.39 4.38 40.87
N ARG A 376 6.65 5.09 39.77
CA ARG A 376 5.62 5.80 39.00
C ARG A 376 4.70 4.74 38.40
N ARG A 377 3.47 4.64 38.92
CA ARG A 377 2.45 3.71 38.42
C ARG A 377 2.22 3.97 36.92
N PRO A 378 1.92 2.94 36.11
CA PRO A 378 1.60 3.13 34.71
C PRO A 378 0.44 4.14 34.58
N PRO A 379 0.45 4.99 33.54
CA PRO A 379 -0.50 6.10 33.39
C PRO A 379 -1.96 5.63 33.31
N PHE A 380 -2.20 4.38 32.93
CA PHE A 380 -3.51 3.75 32.90
C PHE A 380 -3.39 2.25 33.19
N ALA A 381 -4.50 1.62 33.58
CA ALA A 381 -4.62 0.18 33.75
C ALA A 381 -5.73 -0.37 32.84
N VAL A 382 -5.46 -1.46 32.13
CA VAL A 382 -6.40 -2.10 31.20
C VAL A 382 -6.82 -3.46 31.76
N SER A 383 -8.13 -3.70 31.76
CA SER A 383 -8.76 -4.96 32.17
C SER A 383 -9.44 -5.60 30.96
N LEU A 384 -9.00 -6.80 30.59
CA LEU A 384 -9.60 -7.65 29.56
C LEU A 384 -10.04 -9.00 30.17
N PRO A 385 -10.93 -9.75 29.51
CA PRO A 385 -11.30 -11.09 29.97
C PRO A 385 -10.09 -12.00 30.06
N SER A 386 -9.93 -12.68 31.20
CA SER A 386 -8.83 -13.63 31.45
C SER A 386 -9.10 -15.03 30.88
N THR A 387 -10.36 -15.36 30.63
CA THR A 387 -10.82 -16.65 30.11
C THR A 387 -10.82 -16.64 28.58
N SER A 388 -10.53 -17.79 27.97
CA SER A 388 -10.71 -17.97 26.53
C SER A 388 -12.19 -17.99 26.17
N PHE A 389 -12.51 -17.55 24.95
CA PHE A 389 -13.86 -17.56 24.40
C PHE A 389 -13.84 -18.05 22.94
N SER A 390 -14.95 -18.62 22.48
CA SER A 390 -15.11 -19.05 21.09
C SER A 390 -15.69 -17.94 20.21
N VAL A 391 -15.10 -17.76 19.03
CA VAL A 391 -15.64 -16.97 17.93
C VAL A 391 -16.11 -17.96 16.86
N ALA A 392 -17.33 -17.77 16.36
CA ALA A 392 -17.93 -18.69 15.40
C ALA A 392 -17.16 -18.67 14.06
N ALA A 393 -17.33 -19.75 13.30
CA ALA A 393 -16.84 -19.86 11.93
C ALA A 393 -17.42 -18.74 11.04
N LEU A 394 -16.68 -18.42 9.98
CA LEU A 394 -17.24 -17.76 8.81
C LEU A 394 -18.26 -18.71 8.17
N ALA A 395 -19.54 -18.42 8.38
CA ALA A 395 -20.60 -19.01 7.58
C ALA A 395 -20.76 -18.14 6.33
N GLU A 396 -20.43 -18.68 5.16
CA GLU A 396 -20.97 -18.14 3.93
C GLU A 396 -22.48 -18.37 3.99
N GLU A 397 -23.25 -17.28 4.05
CA GLU A 397 -24.70 -17.31 3.81
C GLU A 397 -24.89 -17.70 2.34
N TRP A 398 -24.79 -19.00 2.04
CA TRP A 398 -25.33 -19.56 0.81
C TRP A 398 -26.85 -19.40 0.92
N GLU A 399 -27.37 -18.38 0.23
CA GLU A 399 -28.62 -18.39 -0.53
C GLU A 399 -29.65 -19.46 -0.07
N TYR A 400 -30.22 -19.29 1.12
CA TYR A 400 -31.51 -19.88 1.48
C TYR A 400 -32.61 -18.87 1.16
N ASP A 401 -32.69 -18.44 -0.11
CA ASP A 401 -33.81 -17.65 -0.63
C ASP A 401 -34.44 -18.32 -1.88
N LEU A 402 -34.16 -19.60 -2.14
CA LEU A 402 -34.73 -20.33 -3.30
C LEU A 402 -35.60 -21.55 -2.94
N ASP A 403 -35.59 -22.02 -1.69
CA ASP A 403 -36.43 -23.16 -1.27
C ASP A 403 -37.76 -22.76 -0.61
N ASP A 404 -37.91 -21.48 -0.19
CA ASP A 404 -39.14 -20.98 0.46
C ASP A 404 -40.21 -20.47 -0.53
N GLU A 405 -39.96 -20.49 -1.85
CA GLU A 405 -40.90 -19.99 -2.87
C GLU A 405 -41.54 -21.07 -3.78
N VAL A 406 -41.34 -22.37 -3.48
CA VAL A 406 -41.93 -23.48 -4.28
C VAL A 406 -43.03 -24.28 -3.56
N ALA A 407 -43.57 -23.78 -2.45
CA ALA A 407 -44.62 -24.48 -1.68
C ALA A 407 -45.88 -23.65 -1.39
N SER A 408 -46.32 -22.75 -2.29
CA SER A 408 -47.55 -21.96 -2.08
C SER A 408 -48.61 -21.98 -3.18
N ASP A 409 -48.56 -22.92 -4.14
CA ASP A 409 -49.67 -23.16 -5.07
C ASP A 409 -50.20 -24.60 -4.96
N GLY A 410 -51.23 -24.80 -4.11
CA GLY A 410 -51.97 -26.06 -4.08
C GLY A 410 -52.92 -26.30 -2.91
N ALA A 411 -54.18 -25.86 -3.10
CA ALA A 411 -55.40 -26.47 -2.58
C ALA A 411 -55.84 -26.26 -1.11
N PHE A 412 -57.02 -25.64 -1.01
CA PHE A 412 -57.96 -25.59 0.10
C PHE A 412 -58.27 -26.96 0.75
N ALA A 413 -58.34 -27.00 2.09
CA ALA A 413 -59.35 -27.75 2.83
C ALA A 413 -59.47 -27.27 4.29
N LEU A 414 -60.70 -27.30 4.78
CA LEU A 414 -61.25 -26.73 6.00
C LEU A 414 -60.81 -27.46 7.29
N ASP A 415 -60.83 -26.67 8.37
CA ASP A 415 -61.49 -26.92 9.67
C ASP A 415 -60.66 -26.98 10.96
N HIS A 416 -61.20 -26.22 11.91
CA HIS A 416 -61.26 -26.38 13.36
C HIS A 416 -60.25 -25.73 14.31
N ASP A 417 -60.83 -24.91 15.19
CA ASP A 417 -60.33 -24.29 16.41
C ASP A 417 -59.49 -25.21 17.32
N ASP A 418 -58.37 -24.69 17.85
CA ASP A 418 -58.03 -24.89 19.25
C ASP A 418 -57.14 -23.75 19.81
N LEU A 419 -57.47 -23.34 21.02
CA LEU A 419 -56.88 -22.25 21.79
C LEU A 419 -55.65 -22.75 22.55
N GLY A 420 -54.51 -22.06 22.41
CA GLY A 420 -53.31 -22.35 23.19
C GLY A 420 -52.35 -21.16 23.25
N VAL A 421 -52.76 -20.09 23.94
CA VAL A 421 -51.86 -18.98 24.30
C VAL A 421 -50.86 -19.48 25.35
N THR A 422 -49.63 -19.74 24.94
CA THR A 422 -48.47 -19.85 25.83
C THR A 422 -47.43 -18.82 25.41
N GLY A 423 -47.53 -17.63 26.00
CA GLY A 423 -46.49 -16.62 25.93
C GLY A 423 -45.23 -17.11 26.64
N HIS A 424 -44.22 -17.51 25.86
CA HIS A 424 -42.87 -17.69 26.36
C HIS A 424 -42.18 -16.32 26.35
N GLU A 425 -42.26 -15.61 27.47
CA GLU A 425 -41.37 -14.50 27.80
C GLU A 425 -39.92 -15.02 27.83
N SER A 426 -39.16 -14.71 26.78
CA SER A 426 -37.71 -14.76 26.82
C SER A 426 -37.22 -13.61 27.72
N LYS A 427 -36.98 -13.95 28.99
CA LYS A 427 -36.24 -13.09 29.94
C LYS A 427 -34.88 -12.74 29.34
N GLU A 428 -34.74 -11.52 28.82
CA GLU A 428 -33.45 -10.86 28.64
C GLU A 428 -32.80 -10.71 30.01
N VAL A 429 -31.82 -11.56 30.30
CA VAL A 429 -30.94 -11.39 31.45
C VAL A 429 -29.93 -10.30 31.09
N GLN A 430 -30.32 -9.04 31.26
CA GLN A 430 -29.48 -7.87 31.09
C GLN A 430 -28.53 -7.70 32.29
N GLY A 431 -27.63 -8.68 32.48
CA GLY A 431 -26.49 -8.57 33.38
C GLY A 431 -25.37 -7.78 32.70
N LYS A 432 -25.25 -6.47 33.00
CA LYS A 432 -24.20 -5.57 32.49
C LYS A 432 -22.81 -5.95 33.00
N THR A 433 -22.24 -7.06 32.54
CA THR A 433 -20.84 -7.37 32.77
C THR A 433 -20.02 -6.50 31.84
N LYS A 434 -19.36 -5.45 32.36
CA LYS A 434 -18.60 -4.48 31.56
C LYS A 434 -17.35 -5.08 30.91
N VAL A 435 -16.81 -6.16 31.49
CA VAL A 435 -15.64 -6.89 31.00
C VAL A 435 -16.05 -8.35 30.74
N GLY A 436 -15.95 -8.80 29.50
CA GLY A 436 -16.44 -10.12 29.11
C GLY A 436 -16.89 -10.16 27.65
N VAL A 437 -17.38 -11.30 27.19
CA VAL A 437 -18.06 -11.38 25.89
C VAL A 437 -19.41 -10.65 26.03
N LEU A 438 -19.60 -9.60 25.25
CA LEU A 438 -20.81 -8.77 25.27
C LEU A 438 -21.83 -9.28 24.27
N GLU A 439 -21.40 -9.57 23.04
CA GLU A 439 -22.27 -9.95 21.95
C GLU A 439 -21.55 -10.96 21.03
N LYS A 440 -22.30 -11.91 20.49
CA LYS A 440 -21.85 -12.80 19.42
C LYS A 440 -22.80 -12.64 18.25
N LYS A 441 -22.30 -12.15 17.11
CA LYS A 441 -23.06 -11.89 15.89
C LYS A 441 -22.34 -12.53 14.71
N GLY A 442 -22.88 -13.63 14.19
CA GLY A 442 -22.24 -14.42 13.13
C GLY A 442 -20.81 -14.80 13.50
N ASN A 443 -19.88 -14.58 12.57
CA ASN A 443 -18.43 -14.79 12.75
C ASN A 443 -17.74 -13.68 13.56
N THR A 444 -18.48 -12.74 14.14
CA THR A 444 -17.94 -11.63 14.92
C THR A 444 -18.35 -11.74 16.39
N THR A 445 -17.38 -11.59 17.29
CA THR A 445 -17.60 -11.57 18.73
C THR A 445 -17.12 -10.25 19.31
N ILE A 446 -18.01 -9.54 20.01
CA ILE A 446 -17.72 -8.28 20.68
C ILE A 446 -17.35 -8.59 22.13
N VAL A 447 -16.19 -8.09 22.54
CA VAL A 447 -15.62 -8.26 23.85
C VAL A 447 -15.48 -6.90 24.54
N GLY A 448 -16.05 -6.79 25.74
CA GLY A 448 -15.91 -5.62 26.60
C GLY A 448 -14.59 -5.65 27.35
N GLY A 449 -13.89 -4.53 27.33
CA GLY A 449 -12.76 -4.21 28.19
C GLY A 449 -13.01 -2.94 28.99
N GLU A 450 -12.27 -2.76 30.07
CA GLU A 450 -12.31 -1.54 30.87
C GLU A 450 -10.92 -0.92 30.94
N ILE A 451 -10.85 0.40 30.83
CA ILE A 451 -9.63 1.16 31.06
C ILE A 451 -9.81 2.16 32.20
N VAL A 452 -8.85 2.17 33.12
CA VAL A 452 -8.78 3.10 34.26
C VAL A 452 -7.64 4.07 34.02
N ILE A 453 -7.94 5.36 33.94
CA ILE A 453 -6.94 6.41 33.67
C ILE A 453 -6.48 7.05 34.98
N GLY A 454 -5.17 7.15 35.18
CA GLY A 454 -4.59 7.82 36.35
C GLY A 454 -4.90 9.31 36.40
N LYS A 455 -4.87 9.90 37.61
CA LYS A 455 -5.14 11.34 37.81
C LYS A 455 -4.10 12.26 37.16
N GLU A 456 -2.88 11.77 36.95
CA GLU A 456 -1.74 12.51 36.37
C GLU A 456 -1.37 11.99 34.96
N ALA A 457 -2.23 11.18 34.34
CA ALA A 457 -1.94 10.59 33.05
C ALA A 457 -1.99 11.64 31.94
N ARG A 458 -0.98 11.64 31.06
CA ARG A 458 -0.91 12.50 29.86
C ARG A 458 -0.53 11.66 28.64
N GLY A 459 -0.94 12.11 27.46
CA GLY A 459 -0.64 11.45 26.18
C GLY A 459 -1.76 10.53 25.69
N ASN A 460 -1.42 9.58 24.81
CA ASN A 460 -2.38 8.65 24.22
C ASN A 460 -2.41 7.32 24.97
N VAL A 461 -3.60 6.75 25.07
CA VAL A 461 -3.80 5.40 25.54
C VAL A 461 -3.45 4.42 24.43
N LYS A 462 -2.25 3.83 24.51
CA LYS A 462 -1.78 2.77 23.62
C LYS A 462 -1.28 1.59 24.42
N PHE A 463 -1.72 0.38 24.13
CA PHE A 463 -1.21 -0.80 24.82
C PHE A 463 -1.03 -1.98 23.88
N ASN A 464 -0.05 -2.83 24.21
CA ASN A 464 0.21 -4.06 23.50
C ASN A 464 -0.71 -5.15 24.06
N MET A 465 -1.42 -5.83 23.18
CA MET A 465 -2.29 -6.96 23.48
C MET A 465 -1.81 -8.18 22.69
N LEU A 466 -1.48 -9.25 23.41
CA LEU A 466 -1.21 -10.56 22.84
C LEU A 466 -2.53 -11.27 22.61
N VAL A 467 -2.77 -11.63 21.36
CA VAL A 467 -3.92 -12.41 20.90
C VAL A 467 -3.41 -13.80 20.58
N SER A 468 -3.93 -14.81 21.26
CA SER A 468 -3.67 -16.21 20.96
C SER A 468 -4.96 -16.87 20.54
N PHE A 469 -4.99 -17.51 19.37
CA PHE A 469 -6.15 -18.25 18.93
C PHE A 469 -5.78 -19.67 18.53
N THR A 470 -6.68 -20.61 18.81
CA THR A 470 -6.53 -22.01 18.44
C THR A 470 -7.64 -22.39 17.47
N TYR A 471 -7.29 -23.07 16.39
CA TYR A 471 -8.25 -23.67 15.47
C TYR A 471 -7.91 -25.15 15.25
N ARG A 472 -8.87 -25.90 14.74
CA ARG A 472 -8.69 -27.32 14.39
C ARG A 472 -8.31 -27.38 12.92
N ASP A 473 -7.17 -27.97 12.61
CA ASP A 473 -6.76 -28.17 11.23
C ASP A 473 -7.20 -29.58 10.82
N ASP A 474 -8.21 -29.69 9.96
CA ASP A 474 -8.69 -31.00 9.48
C ASP A 474 -7.88 -31.48 8.24
N ALA A 475 -6.76 -30.84 7.92
CA ALA A 475 -5.95 -31.12 6.75
C ALA A 475 -4.96 -32.30 6.91
N GLU A 476 -5.45 -33.52 7.18
CA GLU A 476 -4.75 -34.78 6.84
C GLU A 476 -5.72 -35.97 6.66
N VAL A 477 -6.53 -35.98 5.59
CA VAL A 477 -7.02 -37.23 4.98
C VAL A 477 -7.15 -37.03 3.47
N ASN A 478 -6.07 -37.26 2.71
CA ASN A 478 -6.16 -37.78 1.34
C ASN A 478 -4.78 -38.12 0.80
N GLY A 479 -4.47 -39.43 0.76
CA GLY A 479 -3.21 -39.87 0.17
C GLY A 479 -2.84 -41.34 0.31
N ASP A 480 -3.77 -42.30 0.49
CA ASP A 480 -3.61 -43.64 -0.13
C ASP A 480 -4.90 -44.45 -0.08
N ASN A 481 -5.31 -44.99 -1.22
CA ASN A 481 -6.40 -45.96 -1.34
C ASN A 481 -5.83 -47.35 -1.02
N THR A 482 -5.72 -47.68 0.27
CA THR A 482 -5.36 -49.05 0.69
C THR A 482 -6.37 -49.56 1.72
N MET A 483 -6.94 -50.72 1.43
CA MET A 483 -7.99 -51.45 2.16
C MET A 483 -7.83 -51.46 3.71
N PRO A 484 -8.94 -51.56 4.48
CA PRO A 484 -8.91 -51.30 5.90
C PRO A 484 -8.29 -52.48 6.66
N ASN A 485 -7.16 -52.24 7.32
CA ASN A 485 -6.68 -53.13 8.38
C ASN A 485 -7.26 -52.65 9.71
N ALA A 486 -8.06 -53.51 10.34
CA ALA A 486 -8.72 -53.25 11.62
C ALA A 486 -7.71 -53.23 12.78
N ALA A 487 -6.95 -52.13 12.92
CA ALA A 487 -6.25 -51.72 14.14
C ALA A 487 -5.46 -50.41 13.88
N ALA A 488 -6.13 -49.35 13.44
CA ALA A 488 -5.52 -48.01 13.38
C ALA A 488 -6.38 -47.04 14.16
N THR A 489 -5.88 -46.63 15.32
CA THR A 489 -6.37 -45.51 16.11
C THR A 489 -6.50 -44.29 15.19
N SER A 490 -7.69 -43.71 15.08
CA SER A 490 -7.91 -42.47 14.33
C SER A 490 -6.88 -41.40 14.73
N PRO A 491 -6.21 -40.70 13.80
CA PRO A 491 -5.34 -39.60 14.16
C PRO A 491 -6.18 -38.55 14.90
N LEU A 492 -5.72 -38.15 16.09
CA LEU A 492 -6.34 -37.08 16.86
C LEU A 492 -6.29 -35.79 16.02
N PRO A 493 -7.37 -34.98 16.00
CA PRO A 493 -7.37 -33.73 15.24
C PRO A 493 -6.24 -32.82 15.74
N GLU A 494 -5.35 -32.40 14.82
CA GLU A 494 -4.23 -31.52 15.14
C GLU A 494 -4.77 -30.12 15.44
N THR A 495 -4.52 -29.63 16.66
CA THR A 495 -4.95 -28.28 17.07
C THR A 495 -3.76 -27.34 16.93
N LYS A 496 -3.86 -26.37 16.02
CA LYS A 496 -2.81 -25.37 15.82
C LYS A 496 -3.12 -24.11 16.62
N THR A 497 -2.11 -23.60 17.32
CA THR A 497 -2.21 -22.40 18.16
C THR A 497 -1.32 -21.31 17.62
N PHE A 498 -1.91 -20.15 17.33
CA PHE A 498 -1.22 -18.99 16.79
C PHE A 498 -1.29 -17.84 17.78
N ALA A 499 -0.16 -17.15 17.97
CA ALA A 499 -0.09 -16.00 18.86
C ALA A 499 0.57 -14.83 18.15
N PHE A 500 -0.05 -13.66 18.23
CA PHE A 500 0.49 -12.43 17.66
C PHE A 500 0.16 -11.23 18.54
N TYR A 501 0.97 -10.19 18.44
CA TYR A 501 0.75 -8.95 19.17
C TYR A 501 -0.01 -7.94 18.33
N THR A 502 -0.86 -7.18 19.00
CA THR A 502 -1.58 -6.03 18.45
C THR A 502 -1.37 -4.82 19.35
N VAL A 503 -1.47 -3.63 18.77
CA VAL A 503 -1.49 -2.36 19.48
C VAL A 503 -2.88 -1.79 19.33
N VAL A 504 -3.52 -1.56 20.46
CA VAL A 504 -4.80 -0.86 20.53
C VAL A 504 -4.51 0.58 20.93
N ASP A 505 -4.86 1.52 20.06
CA ASP A 505 -4.84 2.96 20.32
C ASP A 505 -6.27 3.43 20.56
N LEU A 506 -6.59 3.77 21.80
CA LEU A 506 -7.92 4.30 22.17
C LEU A 506 -7.99 5.83 22.04
N GLY A 507 -6.89 6.50 21.68
CA GLY A 507 -6.83 7.95 21.50
C GLY A 507 -6.26 8.72 22.69
N ALA A 508 -6.41 10.04 22.66
CA ALA A 508 -5.76 10.97 23.59
C ALA A 508 -6.50 11.08 24.92
N ILE A 509 -5.73 11.21 26.01
CA ILE A 509 -6.23 11.54 27.34
C ILE A 509 -6.33 13.06 27.45
N ILE A 510 -7.48 13.57 27.88
CA ILE A 510 -7.71 14.98 28.18
C ILE A 510 -7.28 15.23 29.64
N PRO A 511 -6.22 16.02 29.89
CA PRO A 511 -5.80 16.39 31.24
C PRO A 511 -6.86 17.23 31.96
N ARG A 512 -6.98 17.05 33.27
CA ARG A 512 -7.91 17.81 34.13
C ARG A 512 -7.75 19.33 34.01
N GLU A 513 -6.52 19.83 33.91
CA GLU A 513 -6.19 21.26 33.76
C GLU A 513 -6.84 21.89 32.52
N LEU A 514 -6.95 21.13 31.41
CA LEU A 514 -7.59 21.58 30.17
C LEU A 514 -9.11 21.45 30.22
N ALA A 515 -9.63 20.47 30.95
CA ALA A 515 -11.07 20.31 31.17
C ALA A 515 -11.64 21.46 32.03
N GLU A 516 -10.88 21.93 33.03
CA GLU A 516 -11.26 23.07 33.86
C GLU A 516 -11.19 24.40 33.07
N ALA A 517 -10.20 24.57 32.19
CA ALA A 517 -10.10 25.76 31.32
C ALA A 517 -11.24 25.84 30.27
N SER A 518 -11.72 24.70 29.77
CA SER A 518 -12.83 24.65 28.80
C SER A 518 -14.21 24.83 29.42
N ALA A 519 -14.33 24.79 30.75
CA ALA A 519 -15.59 24.99 31.49
C ALA A 519 -15.79 26.43 32.00
N VAL A 520 -14.78 27.28 31.87
CA VAL A 520 -14.78 28.69 32.31
C VAL A 520 -15.02 29.67 31.15
N LEU A 521 -14.98 29.18 29.91
CA LEU A 521 -15.46 29.86 28.70
C LEU A 521 -16.84 29.32 28.33
#